data_AF-K1U3J2-F1
#
_entry.id   AF-K1U3J2-F1
#
_cell.length_a   1.000
_cell.length_b   1.000
_cell.length_c   1.000
_cell.angle_alpha   90.00
_cell.angle_beta   90.00
_cell.angle_gamma   90.00
#
_symmetry.space_group_name_H-M   'P 1'
#
loop_
_entity.id
_entity.type
_entity.pdbx_description
1 polymer ?
#
loop_
_entity_poly.entity_id
_entity_poly.type
_entity_poly.pdbx_seq_one_letter_code
_entity_poly.pdbx_strand_id
1 'polypeptide(L)'
;MTCDDYVTMTDGTGIVHIAPAFGEDDSRIGRNYELPFVQFVDGKGDLTAETPYAGKFVKDADPLVLKDLDAEGKLFDAPKFEHDYPFCWRCDTPLIYYARESWFIKMTAVKDDLVRNNKTINWIPASIGEG
;
A
#
# COMPACT_ATOMS: atom_id res chain seq x y z
N MET A 1 -17.42 -10.28 4.38
CA MET A 1 -17.60 -9.02 3.61
C MET A 1 -17.62 -7.89 4.62
N THR A 2 -16.72 -6.93 4.49
CA THR A 2 -16.59 -5.74 5.34
C THR A 2 -17.09 -4.52 4.55
N CYS A 3 -17.55 -3.49 5.26
CA CYS A 3 -18.04 -2.26 4.63
C CYS A 3 -17.20 -1.06 5.12
N ASP A 4 -16.81 -0.20 4.19
CA ASP A 4 -16.05 1.03 4.46
C ASP A 4 -16.34 2.05 3.34
N ASP A 5 -16.08 3.34 3.60
CA ASP A 5 -16.44 4.46 2.72
C ASP A 5 -15.33 4.86 1.74
N TYR A 6 -14.13 4.27 1.85
CA TYR A 6 -13.04 4.52 0.90
C TYR A 6 -13.25 3.89 -0.49
N VAL A 7 -14.19 2.95 -0.62
CA VAL A 7 -14.47 2.28 -1.89
C VAL A 7 -15.20 3.24 -2.83
N THR A 8 -14.59 3.50 -3.99
CA THR A 8 -15.17 4.39 -4.99
C THR A 8 -16.09 3.64 -5.94
N MET A 9 -17.05 4.36 -6.51
CA MET A 9 -17.96 3.85 -7.55
C MET A 9 -17.58 4.35 -8.96
N THR A 10 -16.50 5.13 -9.06
CA THR A 10 -16.06 5.73 -10.32
C THR A 10 -15.25 4.75 -11.16
N ASP A 11 -14.46 3.90 -10.51
CA ASP A 11 -13.51 3.00 -11.16
C ASP A 11 -13.51 1.62 -10.48
N GLY A 12 -13.25 0.56 -11.27
CA GLY A 12 -13.27 -0.82 -10.80
C GLY A 12 -14.68 -1.42 -10.72
N THR A 13 -14.91 -2.32 -9.77
CA THR A 13 -16.16 -3.11 -9.66
C THR A 13 -17.06 -2.67 -8.50
N GLY A 14 -16.62 -1.71 -7.69
CA GLY A 14 -17.25 -1.38 -6.40
C GLY A 14 -16.98 -2.41 -5.29
N ILE A 15 -16.11 -3.41 -5.53
CA ILE A 15 -15.64 -4.38 -4.54
C ILE A 15 -14.11 -4.39 -4.55
N VAL A 16 -13.48 -4.24 -3.38
CA VAL A 16 -12.03 -4.17 -3.23
C VAL A 16 -11.52 -5.38 -2.44
N HIS A 17 -10.41 -5.96 -2.89
CA HIS A 17 -9.68 -7.00 -2.16
C HIS A 17 -8.94 -6.38 -0.97
N ILE A 18 -9.04 -7.01 0.21
CA ILE A 18 -8.44 -6.52 1.45
C ILE A 18 -7.28 -7.41 1.88
N ALA A 19 -6.09 -6.83 2.04
CA ALA A 19 -4.91 -7.51 2.56
C ALA A 19 -4.23 -6.67 3.68
N PRO A 20 -4.57 -6.90 4.97
CA PRO A 20 -4.18 -6.01 6.08
C PRO A 20 -2.68 -5.76 6.28
N ALA A 21 -1.81 -6.61 5.71
CA ALA A 21 -0.36 -6.47 5.79
C ALA A 21 0.26 -5.58 4.69
N PHE A 22 -0.52 -5.22 3.65
CA PHE A 22 -0.01 -4.63 2.40
C PHE A 22 -0.73 -3.34 1.98
N GLY A 23 -1.54 -2.73 2.86
CA GLY A 23 -2.21 -1.46 2.59
C GLY A 23 -2.59 -0.74 3.88
N GLU A 24 -2.56 0.60 3.86
CA GLU A 24 -2.94 1.41 5.03
C GLU A 24 -4.43 1.27 5.35
N ASP A 25 -5.30 1.46 4.35
CA ASP A 25 -6.74 1.26 4.50
C ASP A 25 -7.08 -0.19 4.86
N ASP A 26 -6.44 -1.16 4.21
CA ASP A 26 -6.61 -2.58 4.52
C ASP A 26 -6.25 -2.89 5.97
N SER A 27 -5.19 -2.26 6.50
CA SER A 27 -4.80 -2.42 7.91
C SER A 27 -5.80 -1.77 8.86
N ARG A 28 -6.32 -0.58 8.53
CA ARG A 28 -7.37 0.13 9.30
C ARG A 28 -8.65 -0.70 9.37
N ILE A 29 -9.14 -1.17 8.22
CA ILE A 29 -10.35 -2.00 8.10
C ILE A 29 -10.11 -3.34 8.79
N GLY A 30 -8.96 -3.97 8.55
CA GLY A 30 -8.58 -5.23 9.19
C GLY A 30 -8.59 -5.16 10.71
N ARG A 31 -8.14 -4.06 11.31
CA ARG A 31 -8.23 -3.83 12.76
C ARG A 31 -9.66 -3.62 13.24
N ASN A 32 -10.45 -2.82 12.52
CA ASN A 32 -11.83 -2.50 12.90
C ASN A 32 -12.75 -3.73 12.89
N TYR A 33 -12.48 -4.67 11.97
CA TYR A 33 -13.25 -5.90 11.78
C TYR A 33 -12.54 -7.16 12.30
N GLU A 34 -11.44 -7.01 13.04
CA GLU A 34 -10.66 -8.11 13.63
C GLU A 34 -10.27 -9.21 12.63
N LEU A 35 -9.88 -8.80 11.42
CA LEU A 35 -9.46 -9.73 10.37
C LEU A 35 -8.11 -10.38 10.69
N PRO A 36 -7.87 -11.62 10.22
CA PRO A 36 -6.57 -12.26 10.34
C PRO A 36 -5.47 -11.42 9.69
N PHE A 37 -4.38 -11.26 10.42
CA PHE A 37 -3.18 -10.62 9.90
C PHE A 37 -2.28 -11.68 9.27
N VAL A 38 -2.21 -11.69 7.93
CA VAL A 38 -1.47 -12.69 7.16
C VAL A 38 -0.45 -11.99 6.28
N GLN A 39 0.78 -12.46 6.33
CA GLN A 39 1.91 -11.86 5.64
C GLN A 39 2.74 -12.94 4.94
N PHE A 40 2.56 -13.04 3.62
CA PHE A 40 3.22 -14.04 2.76
C PHE A 40 4.45 -13.49 2.03
N VAL A 41 4.98 -12.37 2.48
CA VAL A 41 6.16 -11.73 1.89
C VAL A 41 7.18 -11.57 3.01
N ASP A 42 8.43 -11.95 2.72
CA ASP A 42 9.53 -11.83 3.66
C ASP A 42 10.17 -10.43 3.63
N GLY A 43 11.18 -10.22 4.48
CA GLY A 43 11.88 -8.93 4.58
C GLY A 43 12.70 -8.53 3.34
N LYS A 44 12.88 -9.42 2.36
CA LYS A 44 13.53 -9.14 1.08
C LYS A 44 12.53 -8.74 -0.01
N GLY A 45 11.23 -8.92 0.24
CA GLY A 45 10.19 -8.75 -0.76
C GLY A 45 9.91 -10.02 -1.56
N ASP A 46 10.38 -11.18 -1.08
CA ASP A 46 10.15 -12.47 -1.71
C ASP A 46 8.94 -13.18 -1.08
N LEU A 47 8.19 -13.91 -1.88
CA LEU A 47 7.06 -14.71 -1.40
C LEU A 47 7.54 -15.88 -0.53
N THR A 48 6.80 -16.18 0.54
CA THR A 48 7.17 -17.21 1.52
C THR A 48 6.79 -18.62 1.05
N ALA A 49 7.26 -19.64 1.79
CA ALA A 49 7.11 -21.07 1.46
C ALA A 49 5.65 -21.57 1.46
N GLU A 50 4.76 -20.83 2.12
CA GLU A 50 3.32 -21.09 2.16
C GLU A 50 2.63 -20.76 0.82
N THR A 51 3.34 -20.11 -0.10
CA THR A 51 2.83 -19.76 -1.43
C THR A 51 3.40 -20.67 -2.52
N PRO A 52 2.71 -20.85 -3.66
CA PRO A 52 3.24 -21.57 -4.82
C PRO A 52 4.51 -20.95 -5.44
N TYR A 53 4.86 -19.71 -5.05
CA TYR A 53 5.91 -18.90 -5.68
C TYR A 53 7.06 -18.57 -4.72
N ALA A 54 7.29 -19.45 -3.74
CA ALA A 54 8.31 -19.29 -2.72
C ALA A 54 9.67 -18.84 -3.30
N GLY A 55 10.25 -17.79 -2.71
CA GLY A 55 11.54 -17.23 -3.11
C GLY A 55 11.52 -16.38 -4.39
N LYS A 56 10.35 -16.06 -4.94
CA LYS A 56 10.20 -15.08 -6.02
C LYS A 56 9.86 -13.72 -5.47
N PHE A 57 10.48 -12.69 -6.04
CA PHE A 57 10.10 -11.31 -5.77
C PHE A 57 8.64 -11.07 -6.18
N VAL A 58 7.89 -10.33 -5.36
CA VAL A 58 6.44 -10.14 -5.53
C VAL A 58 6.02 -9.70 -6.94
N LYS A 59 6.75 -8.77 -7.57
CA LYS A 59 6.41 -8.27 -8.92
C LYS A 59 6.71 -9.27 -10.02
N ASP A 60 7.68 -10.15 -9.82
CA ASP A 60 8.00 -11.22 -10.78
C ASP A 60 6.96 -12.35 -10.71
N ALA A 61 6.20 -12.44 -9.61
CA ALA A 61 5.13 -13.40 -9.44
C ALA A 61 3.81 -12.96 -10.09
N ASP A 62 3.56 -11.65 -10.28
CA ASP A 62 2.31 -11.12 -10.85
C ASP A 62 1.88 -11.83 -12.15
N PRO A 63 2.75 -12.04 -13.16
CA PRO A 63 2.35 -12.73 -14.40
C PRO A 63 2.04 -14.23 -14.19
N LEU A 64 2.66 -14.87 -13.19
CA LEU A 64 2.42 -16.27 -12.88
C LEU A 64 1.07 -16.44 -12.19
N VAL A 65 0.75 -15.54 -11.25
CA VAL A 65 -0.55 -15.49 -10.57
C VAL A 65 -1.68 -15.33 -11.59
N LEU A 66 -1.53 -14.43 -12.56
CA LEU A 66 -2.54 -14.24 -13.61
C LEU A 66 -2.75 -15.52 -14.43
N LYS A 67 -1.68 -16.22 -14.79
CA LYS A 67 -1.75 -17.47 -15.54
C LYS A 67 -2.50 -18.56 -14.77
N ASP A 68 -2.25 -18.67 -13.47
CA ASP A 68 -2.90 -19.68 -12.64
C ASP A 68 -4.39 -19.33 -12.40
N LEU A 69 -4.73 -18.05 -12.21
CA LEU A 69 -6.12 -17.60 -12.13
C LEU A 69 -6.91 -17.86 -13.44
N ASP A 70 -6.28 -17.68 -14.59
CA ASP A 70 -6.85 -17.99 -15.90
C ASP A 70 -7.06 -19.50 -16.07
N ALA A 71 -6.05 -20.30 -15.74
CA ALA A 71 -6.12 -21.77 -15.79
C ALA A 71 -7.22 -22.34 -14.88
N GLU A 72 -7.51 -21.69 -13.75
CA GLU A 72 -8.58 -22.06 -12.82
C GLU A 72 -9.96 -21.48 -13.20
N GLY A 73 -10.05 -20.67 -14.27
CA GLY A 73 -11.29 -20.02 -14.70
C GLY A 73 -11.81 -18.95 -13.73
N LYS A 74 -10.93 -18.40 -12.89
CA LYS A 74 -11.23 -17.34 -11.91
C LYS A 74 -10.93 -15.93 -12.43
N LEU A 75 -10.18 -15.82 -13.53
CA LEU A 75 -9.86 -14.55 -14.16
C LEU A 75 -11.02 -14.08 -15.05
N PHE A 76 -11.60 -12.93 -14.73
CA PHE A 76 -12.63 -12.30 -15.56
C PHE A 76 -12.02 -11.40 -16.65
N ASP A 77 -11.12 -10.50 -16.25
CA ASP A 77 -10.41 -9.58 -17.16
C ASP A 77 -9.06 -9.18 -16.54
N ALA A 78 -8.09 -8.83 -17.39
CA ALA A 78 -6.74 -8.40 -16.99
C ALA A 78 -6.22 -7.26 -17.89
N PRO A 79 -6.82 -6.06 -17.82
CA PRO A 79 -6.39 -4.92 -18.61
C PRO A 79 -5.02 -4.42 -18.14
N LYS A 80 -4.22 -3.89 -19.08
CA LYS A 80 -2.99 -3.18 -18.73
C LYS A 80 -3.36 -1.82 -18.16
N PHE A 81 -2.77 -1.48 -17.02
CA PHE A 81 -3.01 -0.22 -16.33
C PHE A 81 -1.70 0.53 -16.14
N GLU A 82 -1.68 1.79 -16.54
CA GLU A 82 -0.53 2.68 -16.39
C GLU A 82 -0.87 3.74 -15.34
N HIS A 83 -0.02 3.87 -14.33
CA HIS A 83 -0.20 4.81 -13.24
C HIS A 83 1.12 5.15 -12.56
N ASP A 84 1.11 6.22 -11.77
CA ASP A 84 2.25 6.56 -10.92
C ASP A 84 2.41 5.51 -9.82
N TYR A 85 3.60 4.90 -9.77
CA TYR A 85 3.98 3.90 -8.77
C TYR A 85 5.17 4.40 -7.93
N PRO A 86 5.20 4.15 -6.62
CA PRO A 86 6.31 4.57 -5.78
C PRO A 86 7.56 3.71 -6.03
N PHE A 87 8.69 4.38 -6.28
CA PHE A 87 10.00 3.75 -6.42
C PHE A 87 10.98 4.27 -5.37
N CYS A 88 11.95 3.45 -5.00
CA CYS A 88 13.02 3.86 -4.12
C CYS A 88 13.85 4.96 -4.79
N TRP A 89 13.87 6.15 -4.21
CA TRP A 89 14.62 7.31 -4.71
C TRP A 89 16.13 7.10 -4.91
N ARG A 90 16.70 6.01 -4.36
CA ARG A 90 18.13 5.68 -4.44
C ARG A 90 18.47 4.66 -5.52
N CYS A 91 17.61 3.67 -5.72
CA CYS A 91 17.94 2.49 -6.53
C CYS A 91 16.82 2.07 -7.49
N ASP A 92 15.77 2.90 -7.61
CA ASP A 92 14.64 2.72 -8.52
C ASP A 92 13.90 1.39 -8.36
N THR A 93 14.09 0.71 -7.23
CA THR A 93 13.38 -0.53 -6.92
C THR A 93 11.92 -0.21 -6.57
N PRO A 94 10.93 -0.95 -7.10
CA PRO A 94 9.52 -0.75 -6.77
C PRO A 94 9.29 -0.91 -5.26
N LEU A 95 8.61 0.04 -4.64
CA LEU A 95 8.26 -0.02 -3.23
C LEU A 95 6.93 -0.74 -3.03
N ILE A 96 6.84 -1.50 -1.94
CA ILE A 96 5.61 -2.13 -1.50
C ILE A 96 5.26 -1.66 -0.09
N TYR A 97 3.98 -1.54 0.20
CA TYR A 97 3.51 -1.41 1.58
C TYR A 97 3.77 -2.73 2.29
N TYR A 98 4.45 -2.65 3.43
CA TYR A 98 4.88 -3.81 4.17
C TYR A 98 4.79 -3.51 5.66
N ALA A 99 3.94 -4.25 6.34
CA ALA A 99 3.83 -4.17 7.78
C ALA A 99 5.09 -4.77 8.44
N ARG A 100 5.76 -3.94 9.22
CA ARG A 100 6.96 -4.29 9.98
C ARG A 100 7.01 -3.52 11.28
N GLU A 101 7.72 -4.09 12.25
CA GLU A 101 8.09 -3.34 13.43
C GLU A 101 9.02 -2.18 13.04
N SER A 102 8.67 -1.00 13.53
CA SER A 102 9.42 0.23 13.31
C SER A 102 9.16 1.20 14.45
N TRP A 103 10.02 2.19 14.59
CA TRP A 103 9.90 3.26 15.57
C TRP A 103 9.29 4.49 14.92
N PHE A 104 8.27 5.06 15.56
CA PHE A 104 7.62 6.26 15.09
C PHE A 104 7.70 7.35 16.16
N ILE A 105 8.01 8.57 15.75
CA ILE A 105 7.87 9.76 16.59
C ILE A 105 6.47 10.31 16.37
N LYS A 106 5.71 10.55 17.44
CA LYS A 106 4.32 11.04 17.38
C LYS A 106 4.27 12.54 17.02
N MET A 107 4.67 12.86 15.79
CA MET A 107 4.71 14.23 15.27
C MET A 107 3.33 14.90 15.26
N THR A 108 2.26 14.11 15.18
CA THR A 108 0.88 14.61 15.26
C THR A 108 0.58 15.35 16.57
N ALA A 109 1.29 15.04 17.67
CA ALA A 109 1.11 15.73 18.94
C ALA A 109 1.64 17.18 18.94
N VAL A 110 2.54 17.53 18.01
CA VAL A 110 3.14 18.86 17.88
C VAL A 110 2.78 19.56 16.57
N LYS A 111 1.83 19.00 15.81
CA LYS A 111 1.44 19.49 14.48
C LYS A 111 1.06 20.98 14.49
N ASP A 112 0.24 21.38 15.45
CA ASP A 112 -0.25 22.78 15.53
C ASP A 112 0.88 23.76 15.85
N ASP A 113 1.84 23.34 16.69
CA ASP A 113 3.03 24.14 17.01
C ASP A 113 3.95 24.29 15.79
N LEU A 114 4.11 23.23 15.00
CA LEU A 114 4.88 23.26 13.75
C LEU A 114 4.27 24.22 12.73
N VAL A 115 2.95 24.17 12.53
CA VAL A 115 2.23 25.08 11.62
C VAL A 115 2.30 26.53 12.12
N ARG A 116 2.14 26.74 13.43
CA ARG A 116 2.26 28.09 14.04
C ARG A 116 3.66 28.67 13.82
N ASN A 117 4.70 27.87 14.05
CA ASN A 117 6.08 28.31 13.87
C ASN A 117 6.45 28.48 12.40
N ASN A 118 5.89 27.67 11.49
CA ASN A 118 6.10 27.81 10.05
C ASN A 118 5.72 29.22 9.54
N LYS A 119 4.67 29.81 10.11
CA LYS A 119 4.19 31.16 9.77
C LYS A 119 5.14 32.29 10.18
N THR A 120 6.14 32.03 11.04
CA THR A 120 7.13 33.04 11.45
C THR A 120 8.39 33.02 10.56
N ILE A 121 8.51 32.03 9.67
CA ILE A 121 9.65 31.86 8.79
C ILE A 121 9.48 32.75 7.55
N ASN A 122 10.56 33.43 7.16
CA ASN A 122 10.60 34.19 5.91
C ASN A 122 10.91 33.28 4.72
N TRP A 123 9.86 32.71 4.12
CA TRP A 123 9.96 31.83 2.96
C TRP A 123 10.20 32.62 1.66
N ILE A 124 11.13 32.15 0.83
CA ILE A 124 11.39 32.72 -0.50
C ILE A 124 11.36 31.57 -1.53
N PRO A 125 10.37 31.53 -2.45
CA PRO A 125 9.17 32.38 -2.52
C PRO A 125 8.15 32.12 -1.40
N ALA A 126 7.30 33.11 -1.10
CA ALA A 126 6.32 33.06 -0.02
C ALA A 126 5.31 31.91 -0.16
N SER A 127 4.98 31.51 -1.39
CA SER A 127 4.05 30.41 -1.69
C SER A 127 4.48 29.05 -1.13
N ILE A 128 5.74 28.87 -0.73
CA ILE A 128 6.22 27.64 -0.10
C ILE A 128 5.77 27.54 1.36
N GLY A 129 5.62 28.67 2.05
CA GLY A 129 5.23 28.73 3.45
C GLY A 129 3.72 28.72 3.69
N GLU A 130 2.94 28.92 2.64
CA GLU A 130 1.48 29.00 2.67
C GLU A 130 0.88 27.65 2.23
N GLY A 131 0.85 26.68 3.14
CA GLY A 131 0.31 25.32 2.94
C GLY A 131 0.05 24.59 4.25
#